data_AF-A0A660Y6T2-F1
#
_entry.id   AF-A0A660Y6T2-F1
#
_cell.length_a   1.000
_cell.length_b   1.000
_cell.length_c   1.000
_cell.angle_alpha   90.00
_cell.angle_beta   90.00
_cell.angle_gamma   90.00
#
_symmetry.space_group_name_H-M   'P 1'
#
loop_
_entity.id
_entity.type
_entity.pdbx_description
1 polymer ?
#
loop_
_entity_poly.entity_id
_entity_poly.type
_entity_poly.pdbx_seq_one_letter_code
_entity_poly.pdbx_strand_id
1 'polypeptide(L)'
;MFEKFRPLLVILVVLGCVHSKGPPFDDGRIFLIVDEKVDRRVIGHEGAIEVVTEVEGYEPFRLYIIDHSSFDNPYWTDSLMRRGLSKANTLDLNMSRGRKIEVTRRFLPDGSLSKGMLVPGGTEVTLTVMVSPWAHVRVLSHRFKVDGDAVFRLYPASTEEYMPNFVLERVL
;
A
#
# COMPACT_ATOMS: atom_id res chain seq x y z
N MET A 1 -19.37 9.72 75.71
CA MET A 1 -18.59 10.73 74.98
C MET A 1 -17.51 10.00 74.19
N PHE A 2 -17.87 9.48 73.02
CA PHE A 2 -16.98 8.72 72.12
C PHE A 2 -17.37 9.09 70.70
N GLU A 3 -16.62 10.00 70.08
CA GLU A 3 -16.62 10.14 68.62
C GLU A 3 -15.19 10.41 68.18
N LYS A 4 -14.53 9.34 67.70
CA LYS A 4 -13.32 9.44 66.89
C LYS A 4 -13.75 9.30 65.43
N PHE A 5 -14.08 10.41 64.78
CA PHE A 5 -14.13 10.47 63.33
C PHE A 5 -12.73 10.74 62.80
N ARG A 6 -12.11 9.72 62.21
CA ARG A 6 -10.90 9.86 61.38
C ARG A 6 -11.32 10.42 60.02
N PRO A 7 -10.71 11.51 59.51
CA PRO A 7 -10.91 11.88 58.11
C PRO A 7 -10.14 10.89 57.24
N LEU A 8 -10.87 10.19 56.38
CA LEU A 8 -10.37 9.36 55.32
C LEU A 8 -9.65 10.28 54.31
N LEU A 9 -8.33 10.16 54.22
CA LEU A 9 -7.52 10.87 53.24
C LEU A 9 -7.79 10.26 51.86
N VAL A 10 -8.73 10.84 51.12
CA VAL A 10 -9.00 10.46 49.72
C VAL A 10 -7.82 10.93 48.89
N ILE A 11 -6.90 10.01 48.58
CA ILE A 11 -5.85 10.23 47.58
C ILE A 11 -6.55 10.20 46.22
N LEU A 12 -6.87 11.39 45.71
CA LEU A 12 -7.31 11.58 44.33
C LEU A 12 -6.08 11.37 43.42
N VAL A 13 -5.87 10.14 43.00
CA VAL A 13 -4.91 9.82 41.93
C VAL A 13 -5.50 10.38 40.64
N VAL A 14 -5.08 11.60 40.29
CA VAL A 14 -5.31 12.15 38.95
C VAL A 14 -4.54 11.27 37.99
N LEU A 15 -5.24 10.35 37.33
CA LEU A 15 -4.83 9.67 36.10
C LEU A 15 -4.62 10.75 35.03
N GLY A 16 -3.47 11.42 35.09
CA GLY A 16 -3.00 12.26 34.02
C GLY A 16 -2.79 11.38 32.79
N CYS A 17 -3.76 11.40 31.87
CA CYS A 17 -3.52 10.98 30.50
C CYS A 17 -2.30 11.76 30.02
N VAL A 18 -1.19 11.05 29.82
CA VAL A 18 0.00 11.61 29.18
C VAL A 18 -0.39 11.85 27.72
N HIS A 19 -0.95 13.04 27.46
CA HIS A 19 -1.14 13.56 26.11
C HIS A 19 0.27 13.76 25.52
N SER A 20 0.66 12.85 24.63
CA SER A 20 1.83 13.03 23.78
C SER A 20 1.64 14.33 22.99
N LYS A 21 2.56 15.27 23.18
CA LYS A 21 2.60 16.59 22.53
C LYS A 21 3.19 16.51 21.11
N GLY A 22 2.69 15.61 20.28
CA GLY A 22 2.78 15.72 18.83
C GLY A 22 1.48 16.34 18.29
N PRO A 23 1.45 16.90 17.06
CA PRO A 23 0.17 17.05 16.38
C PRO A 23 -0.55 15.68 16.41
N PRO A 24 -1.85 15.63 16.76
CA PRO A 24 -2.58 14.37 16.67
C PRO A 24 -2.58 13.96 15.21
N PHE A 25 -1.86 12.89 14.90
CA PHE A 25 -1.87 12.32 13.58
C PHE A 25 -3.18 11.56 13.41
N ASP A 26 -3.88 11.80 12.31
CA ASP A 26 -5.11 11.05 12.03
C ASP A 26 -4.79 9.64 11.51
N ASP A 27 -5.59 8.66 11.91
CA ASP A 27 -5.54 7.32 11.32
C ASP A 27 -5.92 7.39 9.83
N GLY A 28 -5.31 6.55 9.00
CA GLY A 28 -5.43 6.68 7.55
C GLY A 28 -5.35 5.38 6.77
N ARG A 29 -5.95 5.38 5.58
CA ARG A 29 -5.78 4.33 4.56
C ARG A 29 -4.79 4.77 3.49
N ILE A 30 -4.14 3.80 2.87
CA ILE A 30 -3.09 4.05 1.88
C ILE A 30 -3.58 3.54 0.53
N PHE A 31 -3.56 4.43 -0.46
CA PHE A 31 -4.07 4.15 -1.80
C PHE A 31 -2.99 4.40 -2.85
N LEU A 32 -3.03 3.59 -3.90
CA LEU A 32 -2.29 3.80 -5.14
C LEU A 32 -3.29 3.97 -6.29
N ILE A 33 -3.06 4.96 -7.14
CA ILE A 33 -3.71 5.16 -8.42
C ILE A 33 -2.68 4.89 -9.49
N VAL A 34 -2.90 3.86 -10.30
CA VAL A 34 -2.14 3.63 -11.54
C VAL A 34 -2.81 4.46 -12.63
N ASP A 35 -2.07 5.41 -13.21
CA ASP A 35 -2.62 6.34 -14.20
C ASP A 35 -3.09 5.62 -15.46
N GLU A 36 -4.12 6.16 -16.11
CA GLU A 36 -4.69 5.60 -17.35
C GLU A 36 -3.66 5.55 -18.49
N LYS A 37 -2.64 6.41 -18.46
CA LYS A 37 -1.52 6.42 -19.41
C LYS A 37 -0.51 5.29 -19.21
N VAL A 38 -0.56 4.56 -18.10
CA VAL A 38 0.33 3.40 -17.86
C VAL A 38 -0.18 2.21 -18.66
N ASP A 39 0.17 2.15 -19.95
CA ASP A 39 -0.27 1.06 -20.82
C ASP A 39 0.62 -0.20 -20.72
N ARG A 40 0.17 -1.31 -21.34
CA ARG A 40 0.90 -2.58 -21.34
C ARG A 40 2.20 -2.54 -22.16
N ARG A 41 2.31 -1.65 -23.14
CA ARG A 41 3.50 -1.47 -23.98
C ARG A 41 4.59 -0.78 -23.15
N VAL A 42 4.21 0.20 -22.34
CA VAL A 42 5.08 0.96 -21.43
C VAL A 42 5.69 0.07 -20.34
N ILE A 43 4.91 -0.83 -19.74
CA ILE A 43 5.47 -1.79 -18.75
C ILE A 43 6.16 -2.98 -19.42
N GLY A 44 5.96 -3.18 -20.73
CA GLY A 44 6.39 -4.36 -21.48
C GLY A 44 5.40 -5.52 -21.38
N HIS A 45 5.47 -6.46 -22.33
CA HIS A 45 4.59 -7.64 -22.36
C HIS A 45 4.82 -8.61 -21.19
N GLU A 46 6.06 -8.67 -20.70
CA GLU A 46 6.45 -9.33 -19.45
C GLU A 46 6.42 -8.34 -18.26
N GLY A 47 5.81 -7.18 -18.43
CA GLY A 47 5.71 -6.16 -17.39
C GLY A 47 4.63 -6.48 -16.37
N ALA A 48 4.93 -6.20 -15.11
CA ALA A 48 3.94 -6.11 -14.05
C ALA A 48 4.25 -4.91 -13.16
N ILE A 49 3.35 -4.60 -12.24
CA ILE A 49 3.63 -3.65 -11.16
C ILE A 49 3.53 -4.45 -9.87
N GLU A 50 4.64 -4.56 -9.13
CA GLU A 50 4.64 -5.06 -7.76
C GLU A 50 4.59 -3.86 -6.82
N VAL A 51 3.65 -3.89 -5.87
CA VAL A 51 3.48 -2.88 -4.84
C VAL A 51 3.75 -3.54 -3.51
N VAL A 52 4.78 -3.06 -2.82
CA VAL A 52 5.15 -3.49 -1.47
C VAL A 52 4.90 -2.32 -0.52
N THR A 53 4.03 -2.52 0.46
CA THR A 53 3.77 -1.52 1.51
C THR A 53 4.27 -2.06 2.84
N GLU A 54 5.29 -1.42 3.39
CA GLU A 54 5.89 -1.76 4.67
C GLU A 54 5.37 -0.77 5.71
N VAL A 55 4.56 -1.27 6.64
CA VAL A 55 4.02 -0.50 7.78
C VAL A 55 4.78 -0.92 9.03
N GLU A 56 5.30 0.04 9.78
CA GLU A 56 6.03 -0.23 11.02
C GLU A 56 5.22 -1.15 11.97
N GLY A 57 5.82 -2.27 12.37
CA GLY A 57 5.19 -3.27 13.25
C GLY A 57 4.32 -4.33 12.56
N TYR A 58 4.23 -4.32 11.22
CA TYR A 58 3.45 -5.29 10.45
C TYR A 58 4.29 -6.02 9.40
N GLU A 59 3.81 -7.20 8.99
CA GLU A 59 4.35 -7.85 7.79
C GLU A 59 4.08 -6.99 6.54
N PRO A 60 5.01 -6.96 5.56
CA PRO A 60 4.80 -6.22 4.32
C PRO A 60 3.57 -6.70 3.55
N PHE A 61 2.74 -5.75 3.12
CA PHE A 61 1.64 -6.02 2.20
C PHE A 61 2.19 -6.05 0.77
N ARG A 62 1.84 -7.10 0.01
CA ARG A 62 2.27 -7.25 -1.38
C ARG A 62 1.06 -7.41 -2.28
N LEU A 63 1.00 -6.57 -3.32
CA LEU A 63 0.03 -6.67 -4.39
C LEU A 63 0.73 -6.68 -5.74
N TYR A 64 0.19 -7.46 -6.67
CA TYR A 64 0.63 -7.49 -8.05
C TYR A 64 -0.48 -6.98 -8.94
N ILE A 65 -0.16 -6.02 -9.81
CA ILE A 65 -1.07 -5.48 -10.83
C ILE A 65 -0.51 -5.91 -12.18
N ILE A 66 -1.28 -6.70 -12.92
CA ILE A 66 -0.84 -7.37 -14.16
C ILE A 66 -1.96 -7.24 -15.20
N ASP A 67 -1.62 -7.02 -16.47
CA ASP A 67 -2.60 -7.17 -17.54
C ASP A 67 -3.05 -8.64 -17.60
N HIS A 68 -4.31 -8.91 -17.28
CA HIS A 68 -4.79 -10.30 -17.19
C HIS A 68 -4.77 -11.04 -18.54
N SER A 69 -4.68 -10.31 -19.67
CA SER A 69 -4.47 -10.94 -20.99
C SER A 69 -3.10 -11.61 -21.11
N SER A 70 -2.14 -11.26 -20.25
CA SER A 70 -0.83 -11.94 -20.21
C SER A 70 -0.91 -13.39 -19.75
N PHE A 71 -1.95 -13.77 -18.99
CA PHE A 71 -2.19 -15.17 -18.61
C PHE A 71 -2.80 -16.02 -19.73
N ASP A 72 -3.23 -15.39 -20.84
CA ASP A 72 -3.82 -16.09 -21.98
C ASP A 72 -2.77 -16.41 -23.06
N ASN A 73 -1.53 -15.89 -22.92
CA ASN A 73 -0.42 -16.21 -23.81
C ASN A 73 0.51 -17.27 -23.19
N PRO A 74 0.69 -18.43 -23.84
CA PRO A 74 1.51 -19.53 -23.32
C PRO A 74 2.93 -19.12 -22.87
N TYR A 75 3.57 -18.19 -23.59
CA TYR A 75 4.93 -17.77 -23.29
C TYR A 75 5.04 -17.00 -21.97
N TRP A 76 4.08 -16.14 -21.67
CA TRP A 76 4.08 -15.33 -20.45
C TRP A 76 3.46 -16.09 -19.27
N THR A 77 2.45 -16.91 -19.52
CA THR A 77 1.76 -17.71 -18.49
C THR A 77 2.73 -18.60 -17.72
N ASP A 78 3.65 -19.30 -18.40
CA ASP A 78 4.65 -20.15 -17.73
C ASP A 78 5.61 -19.33 -16.84
N SER A 79 5.95 -18.11 -17.25
CA SER A 79 6.78 -17.20 -16.46
C SER A 79 6.05 -16.74 -15.19
N LEU A 80 4.78 -16.37 -15.33
CA LEU A 80 3.90 -15.92 -14.23
C LEU A 80 3.64 -17.06 -13.23
N MET A 81 3.32 -18.26 -13.72
CA MET A 81 3.04 -19.42 -12.88
C MET A 81 4.27 -19.89 -12.09
N ARG A 82 5.47 -19.83 -12.67
CA ARG A 82 6.72 -20.11 -11.94
C ARG A 82 6.96 -19.18 -10.75
N ARG A 83 6.36 -17.98 -10.78
CA ARG A 83 6.37 -17.01 -9.67
C ARG A 83 5.16 -17.16 -8.73
N GLY A 84 4.32 -18.17 -8.95
CA GLY A 84 3.11 -18.41 -8.17
C GLY A 84 1.99 -17.41 -8.46
N LEU A 85 2.02 -16.71 -9.60
CA LEU A 85 1.03 -15.70 -9.97
C LEU A 85 -0.05 -16.28 -10.88
N SER A 86 -1.28 -15.80 -10.71
CA SER A 86 -2.48 -16.19 -11.44
C SER A 86 -3.49 -15.04 -11.45
N LYS A 87 -4.56 -15.15 -12.25
CA LYS A 87 -5.68 -14.19 -12.20
C LYS A 87 -6.33 -14.11 -10.80
N ALA A 88 -6.23 -15.16 -9.99
CA ALA A 88 -6.85 -15.24 -8.66
C ALA A 88 -6.07 -14.49 -7.56
N ASN A 89 -4.79 -14.19 -7.77
CA ASN A 89 -3.95 -13.52 -6.77
C ASN A 89 -3.26 -12.26 -7.32
N THR A 90 -3.84 -11.67 -8.37
CA THR A 90 -3.35 -10.45 -9.01
C THR A 90 -4.52 -9.53 -9.37
N LEU A 91 -4.28 -8.23 -9.36
CA LEU A 91 -5.24 -7.24 -9.83
C LEU A 91 -5.10 -7.06 -11.34
N ASP A 92 -6.20 -6.98 -12.07
CA ASP A 92 -6.16 -6.66 -13.50
C ASP A 92 -5.79 -5.19 -13.69
N LEU A 93 -4.69 -4.94 -14.40
CA LEU A 93 -4.23 -3.61 -14.76
C LEU A 93 -5.34 -2.80 -15.46
N ASN A 94 -6.06 -3.41 -16.41
CA ASN A 94 -7.08 -2.70 -17.18
C ASN A 94 -8.27 -2.29 -16.30
N MET A 95 -8.66 -3.12 -15.33
CA MET A 95 -9.73 -2.80 -14.38
C MET A 95 -9.29 -1.82 -13.29
N SER A 96 -7.99 -1.75 -12.99
CA SER A 96 -7.45 -0.99 -11.86
C SER A 96 -7.00 0.43 -12.23
N ARG A 97 -6.71 0.70 -13.52
CA ARG A 97 -6.31 2.03 -14.00
C ARG A 97 -7.32 3.11 -13.61
N GLY A 98 -6.80 4.26 -13.18
CA GLY A 98 -7.59 5.43 -12.75
C GLY A 98 -8.34 5.24 -11.43
N ARG A 99 -8.31 4.05 -10.81
CA ARG A 99 -9.03 3.75 -9.56
C ARG A 99 -8.10 3.82 -8.37
N LYS A 100 -8.68 4.13 -7.19
CA LYS A 100 -7.98 4.02 -5.90
C LYS A 100 -7.87 2.54 -5.50
N ILE A 101 -6.64 2.03 -5.49
CA ILE A 101 -6.31 0.69 -5.02
C ILE A 101 -5.79 0.81 -3.59
N GLU A 102 -6.49 0.24 -2.61
CA GLU A 102 -5.97 0.21 -1.24
C GLU A 102 -4.83 -0.80 -1.13
N VAL A 103 -3.63 -0.31 -0.79
CA VAL A 103 -2.37 -1.09 -0.89
C VAL A 103 -2.01 -1.86 0.38
N THR A 104 -2.77 -1.65 1.47
CA THR A 104 -2.69 -2.43 2.72
C THR A 104 -3.62 -3.65 2.71
N ARG A 105 -3.87 -4.20 1.52
CA ARG A 105 -4.66 -5.42 1.28
C ARG A 105 -3.72 -6.56 0.87
N ARG A 106 -4.18 -7.80 1.00
CA ARG A 106 -3.49 -8.99 0.49
C ARG A 106 -4.50 -10.00 -0.04
N PHE A 107 -4.10 -10.78 -1.03
CA PHE A 107 -4.90 -11.93 -1.47
C PHE A 107 -4.85 -13.02 -0.40
N LEU A 108 -6.01 -13.58 -0.10
CA LEU A 108 -6.18 -14.71 0.80
C LEU A 108 -6.03 -16.03 0.01
N PRO A 109 -5.82 -17.18 0.69
CA PRO A 109 -5.66 -18.47 0.02
C PRO A 109 -6.83 -18.89 -0.87
N ASP A 110 -8.03 -18.34 -0.64
CA ASP A 110 -9.23 -18.57 -1.45
C ASP A 110 -9.35 -17.66 -2.69
N GLY A 111 -8.34 -16.80 -2.93
CA GLY A 111 -8.32 -15.83 -4.02
C GLY A 111 -9.11 -14.54 -3.75
N SER A 112 -9.75 -14.42 -2.58
CA SER A 112 -10.41 -13.18 -2.19
C SER A 112 -9.40 -12.14 -1.71
N LEU A 113 -9.73 -10.86 -1.84
CA LEU A 113 -8.85 -9.77 -1.41
C LEU A 113 -9.27 -9.30 -0.01
N SER A 114 -8.33 -9.35 0.95
CA SER A 114 -8.58 -8.99 2.35
C SER A 114 -9.19 -7.60 2.52
N LYS A 115 -9.83 -7.32 3.66
CA LYS A 115 -10.12 -5.93 4.04
C LYS A 115 -8.79 -5.19 4.20
N GLY A 116 -8.75 -3.94 3.77
CA GLY A 116 -7.55 -3.11 3.94
C GLY A 116 -7.47 -2.53 5.35
N MET A 117 -6.24 -2.26 5.78
CA MET A 117 -5.91 -1.82 7.12
C MET A 117 -6.09 -0.31 7.28
N LEU A 118 -6.75 0.09 8.36
CA LEU A 118 -6.67 1.46 8.85
C LEU A 118 -5.36 1.56 9.64
N VAL A 119 -4.40 2.34 9.13
CA VAL A 119 -3.07 2.47 9.72
C VAL A 119 -3.12 3.53 10.81
N PRO A 120 -2.56 3.26 12.01
CA PRO A 120 -2.54 4.24 13.08
C PRO A 120 -1.82 5.53 12.70
N GLY A 121 -2.33 6.67 13.16
CA GLY A 121 -1.70 7.97 12.97
C GLY A 121 -0.27 8.00 13.51
N GLY A 122 0.64 8.60 12.75
CA GLY A 122 2.05 8.77 13.11
C GLY A 122 2.92 7.55 12.85
N THR A 123 2.34 6.40 12.49
CA THR A 123 3.06 5.20 12.05
C THR A 123 3.87 5.50 10.79
N GLU A 124 5.11 5.01 10.76
CA GLU A 124 5.96 5.14 9.59
C GLU A 124 5.62 4.07 8.54
N VAL A 125 5.53 4.51 7.29
CA VAL A 125 5.23 3.65 6.15
C VAL A 125 6.21 3.89 5.01
N THR A 126 6.68 2.80 4.40
CA THR A 126 7.41 2.82 3.13
C THR A 126 6.56 2.15 2.06
N LEU A 127 6.20 2.90 1.02
CA LEU A 127 5.56 2.39 -0.17
C LEU A 127 6.61 2.22 -1.26
N THR A 128 6.84 1.00 -1.70
CA THR A 128 7.74 0.67 -2.81
C THR A 128 6.95 0.12 -3.98
N VAL A 129 7.12 0.71 -5.16
CA VAL A 129 6.51 0.29 -6.41
C VAL A 129 7.62 -0.13 -7.36
N MET A 130 7.55 -1.37 -7.83
CA MET A 130 8.47 -1.93 -8.82
C MET A 130 7.71 -2.10 -10.12
N VAL A 131 8.05 -1.29 -11.12
CA VAL A 131 7.50 -1.42 -12.47
C VAL A 131 8.40 -2.31 -13.30
N SER A 132 7.78 -3.28 -13.96
CA SER A 132 8.43 -4.40 -14.63
C SER A 132 9.39 -5.15 -13.71
N PRO A 133 8.88 -5.86 -12.68
CA PRO A 133 9.71 -6.56 -11.70
C PRO A 133 10.58 -7.69 -12.31
N TRP A 134 10.43 -7.98 -13.60
CA TRP A 134 11.07 -9.11 -14.28
C TRP A 134 12.10 -8.69 -15.34
N ALA A 135 12.02 -7.47 -15.88
CA ALA A 135 13.00 -6.93 -16.83
C ALA A 135 13.07 -5.39 -16.72
N HIS A 136 14.27 -4.79 -16.72
CA HIS A 136 14.46 -3.34 -16.61
C HIS A 136 13.69 -2.67 -15.45
N VAL A 137 13.80 -3.25 -14.25
CA VAL A 137 13.06 -2.83 -13.05
C VAL A 137 13.24 -1.34 -12.77
N ARG A 138 12.12 -0.62 -12.66
CA ARG A 138 12.08 0.73 -12.09
C ARG A 138 11.54 0.63 -10.68
N VAL A 139 12.38 0.96 -9.71
CA VAL A 139 12.03 0.97 -8.29
C VAL A 139 11.75 2.42 -7.87
N LEU A 140 10.55 2.66 -7.37
CA LEU A 140 10.12 3.94 -6.85
C LEU A 140 9.70 3.73 -5.40
N SER A 141 10.22 4.52 -4.48
CA SER A 141 9.87 4.41 -3.07
C SER A 141 9.51 5.76 -2.46
N HIS A 142 8.58 5.73 -1.51
CA HIS A 142 8.20 6.89 -0.72
C HIS A 142 8.05 6.49 0.74
N ARG A 143 8.74 7.20 1.62
CA ARG A 143 8.66 7.00 3.08
C ARG A 143 7.95 8.19 3.70
N PHE A 144 6.94 7.93 4.53
CA PHE A 144 6.11 8.96 5.13
C PHE A 144 5.53 8.51 6.48
N LYS A 145 5.03 9.47 7.26
CA LYS A 145 4.20 9.19 8.44
C LYS A 145 2.72 9.35 8.07
N VAL A 146 1.89 8.47 8.61
CA VAL A 146 0.44 8.51 8.41
C VAL A 146 -0.14 9.72 9.13
N ASP A 147 -0.97 10.47 8.41
CA ASP A 147 -1.70 11.65 8.88
C ASP A 147 -2.97 11.77 8.01
N GLY A 148 -3.95 10.92 8.30
CA GLY A 148 -5.10 10.67 7.45
C GLY A 148 -4.78 9.84 6.21
N ASP A 149 -5.73 9.80 5.28
CA ASP A 149 -5.60 9.02 4.04
C ASP A 149 -4.43 9.51 3.18
N ALA A 150 -3.60 8.57 2.70
CA ALA A 150 -2.51 8.85 1.79
C ALA A 150 -2.81 8.28 0.41
N VAL A 151 -2.81 9.13 -0.62
CA VAL A 151 -3.01 8.70 -2.01
C VAL A 151 -1.71 8.91 -2.78
N PHE A 152 -1.30 7.88 -3.52
CA PHE A 152 -0.15 7.92 -4.41
C PHE A 152 -0.61 7.75 -5.84
N ARG A 153 0.03 8.44 -6.77
CA ARG A 153 -0.20 8.31 -8.21
C ARG A 153 1.08 7.81 -8.88
N LEU A 154 0.96 6.72 -9.64
CA LEU A 154 2.00 6.19 -10.50
C LEU A 154 1.68 6.54 -11.95
N TYR A 155 2.58 7.24 -12.64
CA TYR A 155 2.41 7.63 -14.04
C TYR A 155 3.73 7.62 -14.81
N PRO A 156 3.69 7.45 -16.15
CA PRO A 156 4.88 7.58 -16.96
C PRO A 156 5.27 9.06 -17.07
N ALA A 157 6.55 9.36 -16.84
CA ALA A 157 7.16 10.68 -16.96
C ALA A 157 7.87 10.89 -18.30
N SER A 158 7.94 9.86 -19.15
CA SER A 158 8.39 9.97 -20.54
C SER A 158 7.43 9.25 -21.48
N THR A 159 7.52 9.59 -22.77
CA THR A 159 6.76 8.93 -23.85
C THR A 159 7.55 7.79 -24.50
N GLU A 160 8.69 7.40 -23.91
CA GLU A 160 9.54 6.34 -24.45
C GLU A 160 8.90 4.97 -24.22
N GLU A 161 8.68 4.19 -25.27
CA GLU A 161 8.03 2.87 -25.15
C GLU A 161 8.95 1.80 -24.54
N TYR A 162 10.26 1.88 -24.77
CA TYR A 162 11.20 0.81 -24.42
C TYR A 162 11.81 0.93 -23.02
N MET A 163 11.96 2.15 -22.49
CA MET A 163 12.48 2.40 -21.14
C MET A 163 11.82 3.62 -20.48
N PRO A 164 10.48 3.63 -20.36
CA PRO A 164 9.77 4.77 -19.79
C PRO A 164 10.25 5.07 -18.37
N ASN A 165 10.44 6.35 -18.09
CA ASN A 165 10.62 6.81 -16.72
C ASN A 165 9.24 6.85 -16.05
N PHE A 166 9.20 6.49 -14.79
CA PHE A 166 7.98 6.54 -13.98
C PHE A 166 8.18 7.48 -12.81
N VAL A 167 7.08 8.11 -12.39
CA VAL A 167 7.03 8.92 -11.18
C VAL A 167 6.00 8.33 -10.25
N LEU A 168 6.36 8.25 -8.97
CA LEU A 168 5.47 7.93 -7.86
C LEU A 168 5.33 9.20 -7.02
N GLU A 169 4.15 9.79 -7.03
CA GLU A 169 3.88 11.07 -6.38
C GLU A 169 2.78 10.91 -5.33
N ARG A 170 2.96 11.50 -4.14
CA ARG A 170 1.89 11.62 -3.15
C ARG A 170 0.98 12.77 -3.57
N VAL A 171 -0.31 12.49 -3.75
CA VAL A 171 -1.35 13.48 -4.06
C VAL A 171 -2.15 13.76 -2.79
N LEU A 172 -2.34 15.05 -2.48
CA LEU A 172 -3.11 15.57 -1.35
C LEU A 172 -4.61 15.57 -1.65
#